data_AF-A0AAX6N6A2-F1
#
_entry.id   AF-A0AAX6N6A2-F1
#
_cell.length_a   1.000
_cell.length_b   1.000
_cell.length_c   1.000
_cell.angle_alpha   90.00
_cell.angle_beta   90.00
_cell.angle_gamma   90.00
#
_symmetry.space_group_name_H-M   'P 1'
#
loop_
_entity.id
_entity.type
_entity.pdbx_description
1 polymer ?
#
loop_
_entity_poly.entity_id
_entity_poly.type
_entity_poly.pdbx_seq_one_letter_code
_entity_poly.pdbx_strand_id
1 'polypeptide(L)' 'MFFVAPYATYQNETFGVSDASNSRVLPTTSEKEKADKHHFQRTDKYLYEKRVLKEEVKLTEKKTPYL' A
#
# COMPACT_ATOMS: atom_id res chain seq x y z
N MET A 1 0.82 23.34 5.05
CA MET A 1 0.13 22.28 4.28
C MET A 1 0.69 20.94 4.75
N PHE A 2 -0.10 19.87 4.84
CA PHE A 2 0.38 18.54 5.23
C PHE A 2 -0.02 17.52 4.17
N PHE A 3 0.92 16.66 3.76
CA PHE A 3 0.62 15.51 2.90
C PHE A 3 0.26 14.33 3.79
N VAL A 4 -0.97 13.83 3.66
CA VAL A 4 -1.43 12.62 4.33
C VAL A 4 -1.51 11.52 3.28
N ALA A 5 -0.52 10.63 3.28
CA ALA A 5 -0.59 9.41 2.48
C ALA A 5 -1.07 8.25 3.35
N PRO A 6 -2.10 7.50 2.91
CA PRO A 6 -2.48 6.26 3.55
C PRO A 6 -1.45 5.17 3.22
N TYR A 7 -1.00 4.48 4.25
CA TYR A 7 -0.12 3.32 4.15
C TYR A 7 -0.78 2.11 4.80
N ALA A 8 -0.46 0.92 4.30
CA ALA A 8 -0.91 -0.35 4.85
C ALA A 8 0.29 -1.19 5.23
N THR A 9 0.33 -1.65 6.49
CA THR A 9 1.26 -2.71 6.88
C THR A 9 0.63 -4.06 6.58
N TYR A 10 1.23 -4.82 5.67
CA TYR A 10 0.85 -6.17 5.30
C TYR A 10 2.05 -7.09 5.57
N GLN A 11 1.86 -8.16 6.36
CA GLN A 11 2.91 -9.14 6.66
C GLN A 11 4.27 -8.52 7.07
N ASN A 12 4.24 -7.53 7.97
CA ASN A 12 5.39 -6.74 8.47
C ASN A 12 6.08 -5.80 7.46
N GLU A 13 5.55 -5.64 6.25
CA GLU A 13 6.03 -4.66 5.29
C GLU A 13 5.00 -3.55 5.09
N THR A 14 5.49 -2.32 4.87
CA THR A 14 4.62 -1.15 4.67
C THR A 14 4.53 -0.81 3.19
N PHE A 15 3.30 -0.68 2.71
CA PHE A 15 2.95 -0.41 1.32
C PHE A 15 2.17 0.90 1.23
N GLY A 16 2.31 1.59 0.10
CA GLY A 16 1.39 2.69 -0.22
C GLY A 16 -0.01 2.15 -0.43
N VAL A 17 -1.04 2.96 -0.18
CA VAL A 17 -2.42 2.57 -0.43
C VAL A 17 -2.97 3.47 -1.53
N SER A 18 -3.30 2.87 -2.67
CA SER A 18 -3.95 3.60 -3.76
C SER A 18 -5.46 3.69 -3.59
N ASP A 19 -6.06 2.67 -2.95
CA ASP A 19 -7.49 2.63 -2.64
C ASP A 19 -7.74 1.91 -1.30
N ALA A 20 -8.62 2.46 -0.48
CA ALA A 20 -9.11 1.82 0.73
C ALA A 20 -10.64 1.88 0.75
N SER A 21 -11.27 0.79 0.30
CA SER A 21 -12.70 0.58 0.43
C SER A 21 -13.07 0.02 1.82
N ASN A 22 -14.36 -0.06 2.14
CA ASN A 22 -14.84 -0.52 3.45
C ASN A 22 -14.33 -1.92 3.84
N SER A 23 -14.16 -2.83 2.88
CA SER A 23 -13.78 -4.23 3.14
C SER A 23 -12.41 -4.62 2.57
N ARG A 24 -11.91 -3.88 1.57
CA ARG A 24 -10.66 -4.20 0.88
C ARG A 24 -9.75 -2.99 0.78
N VAL A 25 -8.47 -3.26 0.91
CA VAL A 25 -7.40 -2.29 0.69
C VAL A 25 -6.65 -2.72 -0.55
N LEU A 26 -6.17 -1.73 -1.31
CA LEU A 26 -5.30 -1.91 -2.47
C LEU A 26 -3.90 -1.39 -2.12
N PRO A 27 -3.06 -2.18 -1.41
CA PRO A 27 -1.65 -1.89 -1.28
C PRO A 27 -0.95 -1.89 -2.62
N THR A 28 -0.07 -0.92 -2.80
CA THR A 28 0.73 -0.74 -4.01
C THR A 28 2.19 -0.50 -3.68
N THR A 29 3.06 -0.92 -4.59
CA THR A 29 4.51 -0.73 -4.48
C THR A 29 5.15 -0.61 -5.85
N SER A 30 6.24 0.14 -5.94
CA SER A 30 7.14 0.15 -7.09
C SER A 30 8.34 -0.80 -6.90
N GLU A 31 8.53 -1.35 -5.70
CA GLU A 31 9.62 -2.26 -5.35
C GLU A 31 9.30 -3.68 -5.79
N LYS A 32 9.98 -4.14 -6.86
CA LYS A 32 9.77 -5.47 -7.44
C LYS A 32 10.00 -6.60 -6.42
N GLU A 33 11.05 -6.51 -5.60
CA GLU A 33 11.38 -7.58 -4.64
C GLU A 33 10.26 -7.81 -3.61
N LYS A 34 9.68 -6.72 -3.09
CA LYS A 34 8.53 -6.79 -2.17
C LYS A 34 7.29 -7.32 -2.89
N ALA A 35 7.07 -6.84 -4.11
CA ALA A 35 5.95 -7.29 -4.93
C ALA A 35 6.01 -8.81 -5.18
N ASP A 36 7.17 -9.33 -5.56
CA ASP A 36 7.37 -10.77 -5.82
C ASP A 36 7.19 -11.59 -4.53
N LYS A 37 7.77 -11.14 -3.42
CA LYS A 37 7.66 -11.80 -2.09
C LYS A 37 6.21 -11.92 -1.61
N HIS A 38 5.41 -10.90 -1.83
CA HIS A 38 4.02 -10.85 -1.38
C HIS A 38 3.01 -11.19 -2.50
N HIS A 39 3.49 -11.63 -3.66
CA HIS A 39 2.69 -12.01 -4.83
C HIS A 39 1.74 -10.90 -5.31
N PHE A 40 2.25 -9.67 -5.41
CA PHE A 40 1.54 -8.56 -6.01
C PHE A 40 1.55 -8.71 -7.53
N GLN A 41 0.47 -8.30 -8.17
CA GLN A 41 0.35 -8.32 -9.62
C GLN A 41 0.89 -7.01 -10.18
N ARG A 42 1.69 -7.09 -11.25
CA ARG A 42 2.11 -5.90 -11.99
C ARG A 42 0.93 -5.33 -12.77
N THR A 43 0.52 -4.11 -12.45
CA THR A 43 -0.57 -3.41 -13.14
C THR A 43 -0.05 -2.37 -14.12
N ASP A 44 1.15 -1.83 -13.86
CA ASP A 44 1.81 -0.84 -14.71
C ASP A 44 3.31 -1.19 -14.89
N LYS A 45 3.99 -0.54 -15.83
CA LYS A 45 5.44 -0.60 -15.97
C LYS A 45 6.17 -0.31 -14.65
N TYR A 46 5.61 0.56 -13.80
CA TYR A 46 6.24 1.01 -12.56
C TYR A 46 5.48 0.64 -11.28
N LEU A 47 4.37 -0.11 -11.38
CA LEU A 47 3.47 -0.34 -10.25
C LEU A 47 3.04 -1.80 -10.14
N TYR A 48 3.06 -2.28 -8.92
CA TYR A 48 2.52 -3.57 -8.49
C TYR A 48 1.43 -3.34 -7.47
N GLU A 49 0.36 -4.11 -7.57
CA GLU A 49 -0.83 -3.96 -6.74
C GLU A 49 -1.31 -5.32 -6.24
N LYS A 50 -1.94 -5.33 -5.07
CA LYS A 50 -2.65 -6.49 -4.55
C LYS A 50 -3.92 -6.05 -3.87
N ARG A 51 -5.02 -6.78 -4.07
CA ARG A 51 -6.22 -6.59 -3.25
C ARG A 51 -6.13 -7.51 -2.04
N VAL A 52 -6.18 -6.91 -0.85
CA VAL A 52 -6.18 -7.62 0.42
C VAL A 52 -7.38 -7.19 1.25
N LEU A 53 -7.83 -8.04 2.17
CA LEU A 53 -8.88 -7.67 3.10
C LEU A 53 -8.34 -6.65 4.10
N LYS A 54 -9.19 -5.71 4.52
CA LYS A 54 -8.83 -4.69 5.51
C LYS A 54 -8.36 -5.30 6.83
N GLU A 55 -8.86 -6.48 7.19
CA GLU A 55 -8.49 -7.23 8.39
C GLU A 55 -7.07 -7.82 8.32
N GLU A 56 -6.54 -8.04 7.12
CA GLU A 56 -5.18 -8.55 6.91
C GLU A 56 -4.10 -7.46 7.00
N VAL A 57 -4.52 -6.19 7.06
CA VAL A 57 -3.61 -5.04 7.04
C VAL A 57 -3.87 -4.06 8.17
N LYS A 58 -2.80 -3.41 8.62
CA LYS A 58 -2.91 -2.28 9.53
C LYS A 58 -2.76 -0.98 8.74
N LEU A 59 -3.85 -0.22 8.61
CA LEU A 59 -3.81 1.10 7.99
C LEU A 59 -3.16 2.11 8.94
N THR A 60 -2.25 2.91 8.41
CA THR A 60 -1.58 4.01 9.11
C THR A 60 -1.56 5.24 8.22
N GLU A 61 -1.76 6.41 8.82
CA GLU A 61 -1.68 7.69 8.12
C GLU A 61 -0.35 8.34 8.48
N LYS A 62 0.49 8.62 7.47
CA LYS A 62 1.71 9.39 7.68
C LYS A 62 1.46 10.84 7.31
N LYS A 63 1.50 11.72 8.31
CA LYS A 63 1.44 13.17 8.12
C LYS A 63 2.85 13.70 7.86
N THR A 64 3.09 14.20 6.65
CA THR A 64 4.38 14.80 6.30
C THR A 64 4.18 16.31 6.15
N PRO A 65 4.85 17.16 6.95
CA PRO A 65 4.80 18.60 6.74
C PRO A 65 5.46 18.94 5.40
N TYR A 66 4.84 19.84 4.63
CA TYR A 66 5.53 20.47 3.51
C TYR A 66 6.57 21.43 4.11
N LEU A 67 7.85 21.18 3.84
CA LEU A 67 8.97 22.07 4.16
C LEU A 67 8.94 23.30 3.25
#